data_AF-A0A0D6JNE9-F1
#
_entry.id   AF-A0A0D6JNE9-F1
#
_cell.length_a   1.000
_cell.length_b   1.000
_cell.length_c   1.000
_cell.angle_alpha   90.00
_cell.angle_beta   90.00
_cell.angle_gamma   90.00
#
_symmetry.space_group_name_H-M   'P 1'
#
loop_
_entity.id
_entity.type
_entity.pdbx_description
1 polymer ?
#
loop_
_entity_poly.entity_id
_entity_poly.type
_entity_poly.pdbx_seq_one_letter_code
_entity_poly.pdbx_strand_id
1 'polypeptide(L)' 'MSGESERAGDDEERGEEIEWGEGDPRVLFVMNLVLSTAFAAVVVYGLSYIDLAAFSAVNVASAALVLTAVTYLVTN' A
#
# COMPACT_ATOMS: atom_id res chain seq x y z
N MET A 1 -44.10 27.78 -34.58
CA MET A 1 -43.25 26.68 -35.10
C MET A 1 -41.87 27.27 -35.30
N SER A 2 -40.95 27.00 -34.36
CA SER A 2 -39.92 25.95 -34.48
C SER A 2 -38.77 26.45 -35.36
N GLY A 3 -37.52 26.54 -34.92
CA GLY A 3 -36.91 26.17 -33.67
C GLY A 3 -35.53 26.83 -33.64
N GLU A 4 -35.26 27.53 -32.55
CA GLU A 4 -33.90 27.93 -32.24
C GLU A 4 -33.78 27.99 -30.71
N SER A 5 -34.21 26.91 -30.06
CA SER A 5 -33.95 26.66 -28.63
C SER A 5 -32.84 25.62 -28.45
N GLU A 6 -32.17 25.19 -29.53
CA GLU A 6 -31.28 24.03 -29.57
C GLU A 6 -29.79 24.42 -29.68
N ARG A 7 -29.34 25.44 -28.94
CA ARG A 7 -27.89 25.65 -28.71
C ARG A 7 -27.54 26.01 -27.27
N ALA A 8 -28.37 25.60 -26.31
CA ALA A 8 -28.05 25.58 -24.90
C ALA A 8 -28.04 24.12 -24.45
N GLY A 9 -26.91 23.45 -24.62
CA GLY A 9 -26.78 22.04 -24.29
C GLY A 9 -25.48 21.41 -24.75
N ASP A 10 -24.36 22.14 -24.64
CA ASP A 10 -23.02 21.54 -24.81
C ASP A 10 -22.07 21.98 -23.68
N ASP A 11 -22.66 22.40 -22.55
CA ASP A 11 -22.02 22.54 -21.24
C ASP A 11 -22.42 21.36 -20.33
N GLU A 12 -22.86 20.23 -20.92
CA GLU A 12 -23.03 18.97 -20.19
C GLU A 12 -21.64 18.42 -19.85
N GLU A 13 -21.14 18.85 -18.69
CA GLU A 13 -20.45 18.00 -17.72
C GLU A 13 -19.62 16.85 -18.31
N ARG A 14 -18.62 17.16 -19.15
CA ARG A 14 -17.51 16.22 -19.32
C ARG A 14 -16.61 16.37 -18.11
N GLY A 15 -17.08 15.86 -16.97
CA GLY A 15 -16.18 15.44 -15.91
C GLY A 15 -15.22 14.46 -16.57
N GLU A 16 -14.02 14.90 -16.89
CA GLU A 16 -12.94 14.02 -17.34
C GLU A 16 -12.73 13.03 -16.20
N GLU A 17 -13.35 11.86 -16.33
CA GLU A 17 -13.21 10.78 -15.38
C GLU A 17 -11.74 10.42 -15.39
N ILE A 18 -11.02 10.82 -14.34
CA ILE A 18 -9.59 10.58 -14.23
C ILE A 18 -9.43 9.07 -14.09
N GLU A 19 -9.07 8.41 -15.19
CA GLU A 19 -8.74 7.00 -15.19
C GLU A 19 -7.40 6.85 -14.45
N TRP A 20 -7.49 6.57 -13.14
CA TRP A 20 -6.32 6.27 -12.34
C TRP A 20 -5.71 4.97 -12.85
N GLY A 21 -4.55 5.06 -13.49
CA GLY A 21 -3.83 3.89 -14.00
C GLY A 21 -3.55 2.88 -12.88
N GLU A 22 -3.76 1.60 -13.20
CA GLU A 22 -3.46 0.49 -12.30
C GLU A 22 -1.99 0.54 -11.87
N GLY A 23 -1.74 0.65 -10.57
CA GLY A 23 -0.38 0.69 -10.03
C GLY A 23 0.36 -0.63 -10.26
N ASP A 24 1.68 -0.59 -10.47
CA ASP A 24 2.47 -1.81 -10.64
C ASP A 24 2.44 -2.67 -9.34
N PRO A 25 1.89 -3.90 -9.39
CA PRO A 25 1.78 -4.76 -8.21
C PRO A 25 3.15 -5.10 -7.59
N ARG A 26 4.24 -5.05 -8.36
CA ARG A 26 5.59 -5.31 -7.84
C ARG A 26 6.04 -4.24 -6.86
N VAL A 27 5.68 -2.98 -7.10
CA VAL A 27 6.05 -1.85 -6.24
C VAL A 27 5.39 -1.99 -4.88
N LEU A 28 4.11 -2.34 -4.86
CA LEU A 28 3.36 -2.58 -3.62
C LEU A 28 3.99 -3.71 -2.80
N PHE A 29 4.37 -4.81 -3.47
CA PHE A 29 5.03 -5.93 -2.79
C PHE A 29 6.38 -5.53 -2.19
N VAL A 30 7.24 -4.86 -2.95
CA VAL A 30 8.57 -4.42 -2.48
C VAL A 30 8.42 -3.42 -1.33
N MET A 31 7.50 -2.46 -1.46
CA MET A 31 7.26 -1.46 -0.42
C MET A 31 6.76 -2.13 0.86
N ASN A 32 5.83 -3.08 0.75
CA ASN A 32 5.36 -3.84 1.91
C ASN A 32 6.49 -4.60 2.62
N LEU A 33 7.40 -5.20 1.86
CA LEU A 33 8.56 -5.89 2.43
C LEU A 33 9.49 -4.91 3.16
N VAL A 34 9.76 -3.74 2.57
CA VAL A 34 10.59 -2.69 3.17
C VAL A 34 9.95 -2.18 4.47
N LEU A 35 8.66 -1.84 4.44
CA LEU A 35 7.90 -1.39 5.61
C LEU A 35 7.87 -2.46 6.70
N SER A 36 7.65 -3.72 6.33
CA SER A 36 7.67 -4.86 7.25
C SER A 36 9.04 -5.02 7.89
N THR A 37 10.13 -4.79 7.14
CA THR A 37 11.50 -4.83 7.67
C THR A 37 11.75 -3.70 8.67
N ALA A 38 11.33 -2.48 8.35
CA ALA A 38 11.44 -1.33 9.25
C ALA A 38 10.65 -1.56 10.54
N PHE A 39 9.43 -2.06 10.46
CA PHE A 39 8.61 -2.39 11.62
C PHE A 39 9.21 -3.55 12.43
N ALA A 40 9.69 -4.61 11.78
CA ALA A 40 10.38 -5.71 12.43
C ALA A 40 11.62 -5.23 13.20
N ALA A 41 12.37 -4.27 12.67
CA ALA A 41 13.50 -3.69 13.39
C ALA A 41 13.05 -3.02 14.70
N VAL A 42 11.95 -2.24 14.69
CA VAL A 42 11.39 -1.63 15.91
C VAL A 42 10.93 -2.70 16.91
N VAL A 43 10.24 -3.75 16.44
CA VAL A 43 9.77 -4.85 17.30
C VAL A 43 10.94 -5.58 17.95
N VAL A 44 11.94 -6.02 17.16
CA VAL A 44 13.10 -6.75 17.69
C VAL A 44 13.93 -5.85 18.61
N TYR A 45 14.01 -4.55 18.33
CA TYR A 45 14.64 -3.61 19.25
C TYR A 45 13.91 -3.57 20.61
N GLY A 46 12.59 -3.49 20.60
CA GLY A 46 11.77 -3.55 21.83
C GLY A 46 11.94 -4.88 22.57
N LEU A 47 11.95 -6.01 21.85
CA LEU A 47 12.20 -7.34 22.43
C LEU A 47 13.60 -7.47 23.04
N SER A 48 14.60 -6.85 22.41
CA SER A 48 15.97 -6.83 22.94
C SER A 48 16.09 -5.98 24.20
N TYR A 49 15.26 -4.95 24.37
CA TYR A 49 15.25 -4.13 25.57
C TYR A 49 14.79 -4.90 26.81
N ILE A 50 13.92 -5.89 26.61
CA ILE A 50 13.40 -6.79 27.66
C ILE A 50 14.06 -8.19 27.63
N ASP A 51 15.18 -8.33 26.91
CA ASP A 51 16.00 -9.54 26.82
C ASP A 51 15.26 -10.80 26.30
N LEU A 52 14.22 -10.62 25.49
CA LEU A 52 13.46 -11.73 24.89
C LEU A 52 14.04 -12.20 23.54
N ALA A 53 14.65 -11.29 22.78
CA ALA A 53 15.28 -11.62 21.50
C ALA A 53 16.44 -10.67 21.22
N ALA A 54 17.57 -11.20 20.76
CA ALA A 54 18.73 -10.38 20.40
C ALA A 54 18.42 -9.49 19.19
N PHE A 55 18.87 -8.23 19.22
CA PHE A 55 18.85 -7.36 18.05
C PHE A 55 19.90 -7.78 17.02
N SER A 56 19.49 -8.61 16.07
CA SER A 56 20.35 -9.14 14.99
C SER A 56 19.64 -9.07 13.63
N ALA A 57 20.43 -9.02 12.55
CA ALA A 57 19.89 -8.99 11.19
C ALA A 57 19.02 -10.22 10.89
N VAL A 58 19.37 -11.39 11.43
CA VAL A 58 18.59 -12.63 11.27
C VAL A 58 17.23 -12.50 11.93
N ASN A 59 17.16 -12.04 13.18
CA ASN A 59 15.89 -11.89 13.90
C ASN A 59 14.97 -10.85 13.24
N VAL A 60 15.54 -9.74 12.77
CA VAL A 60 14.79 -8.72 12.02
C VAL A 60 14.24 -9.30 10.72
N ALA A 61 15.05 -10.01 9.94
CA ALA A 61 14.62 -10.63 8.69
C ALA A 61 13.54 -11.70 8.92
N SER A 62 13.69 -12.55 9.94
CA SER A 62 12.68 -13.55 10.30
C SER A 62 11.35 -12.90 10.70
N ALA A 63 11.37 -11.88 11.56
CA ALA A 63 10.18 -11.15 11.95
C ALA A 63 9.52 -10.43 10.76
N ALA A 64 10.32 -9.81 9.89
CA ALA A 64 9.83 -9.15 8.68
C ALA A 64 9.14 -10.14 7.73
N LEU A 65 9.70 -11.34 7.55
CA LEU A 65 9.10 -12.39 6.73
C LEU A 65 7.79 -12.90 7.33
N VAL A 66 7.73 -13.10 8.65
CA VAL A 66 6.49 -13.48 9.34
C VAL A 66 5.41 -12.43 9.14
N LEU A 67 5.73 -11.15 9.35
CA LEU A 67 4.79 -10.04 9.15
C LEU A 67 4.32 -9.94 7.70
N THR A 68 5.26 -10.04 6.75
CA THR A 68 4.93 -10.04 5.31
C THR A 68 3.97 -11.18 4.97
N ALA A 69 4.22 -12.38 5.48
CA ALA A 69 3.36 -13.54 5.27
C ALA A 69 1.97 -13.36 5.90
N VAL A 70 1.89 -12.80 7.11
CA VAL A 70 0.62 -12.48 7.76
C VAL A 70 -0.17 -11.45 6.95
N THR A 71 0.47 -10.37 6.50
CA THR A 71 -0.17 -9.36 5.64
C THR A 71 -0.73 -10.00 4.36
N TYR A 72 0.04 -10.87 3.73
CA TYR A 72 -0.39 -11.59 2.53
C TYR A 72 -1.61 -12.46 2.82
N LEU A 73 -1.59 -13.26 3.89
CA LEU A 73 -2.71 -14.11 4.29
C LEU A 73 -3.99 -13.34 4.65
N VAL A 74 -3.86 -12.17 5.27
CA VAL A 74 -5.01 -11.34 5.66
C VAL A 74 -5.63 -10.65 4.44
N THR A 75 -4.81 -10.32 3.45
CA THR A 75 -5.23 -9.52 2.29
C THR A 75 -5.67 -10.40 1.10
N ASN A 76 -5.23 -11.65 1.04
CA ASN A 76 -5.41 -12.54 -0.11
C ASN A 76 -5.91 -13.93 0.29
#